data_AF-A0A0L7LHP1-F1
#
_entry.id   AF-A0A0L7LHP1-F1
#
_cell.length_a   1.000
_cell.length_b   1.000
_cell.length_c   1.000
_cell.angle_alpha   90.00
_cell.angle_beta   90.00
_cell.angle_gamma   90.00
#
_symmetry.space_group_name_H-M   'P 1'
#
loop_
_entity.id
_entity.type
_entity.pdbx_description
1 polymer ?
#
loop_
_entity_poly.entity_id
_entity_poly.type
_entity_poly.pdbx_seq_one_letter_code
_entity_poly.pdbx_strand_id
1 'polypeptide(L)'
;MAFMGDMMSPTPLWQNGPAPGAFYNFPANPSNYNNHTTQDFTAHIDEECIGDGLLLKPRSLHSWLTRVLYNKRSKMDPLWSNYIVAGIQVKWSMGITRFFSRALVRKCMEVMYYRDARAFQRYQIGVVTAEGINIEDAEIKHNWSLAHMIQMK
;
A
#
# COMPACT_ATOMS: atom_id res chain seq x y z
N MET A 1 12.62 -26.94 -54.25
CA MET A 1 13.55 -25.90 -53.76
C MET A 1 13.70 -26.11 -52.26
N ALA A 2 14.92 -26.13 -51.73
CA ALA A 2 15.15 -26.31 -50.30
C ALA A 2 14.97 -24.97 -49.56
N PHE A 3 14.04 -24.90 -48.62
CA PHE A 3 13.94 -23.77 -47.70
C PHE A 3 14.90 -24.03 -46.52
N MET A 4 16.15 -23.57 -46.66
CA MET A 4 17.08 -23.48 -45.53
C MET A 4 16.64 -22.30 -44.65
N GLY A 5 15.76 -22.57 -43.70
CA GLY A 5 15.42 -21.63 -42.63
C GLY A 5 16.55 -21.62 -41.59
N ASP A 6 17.10 -20.44 -41.33
CA ASP A 6 18.20 -20.23 -40.39
C ASP A 6 17.83 -20.73 -38.97
N MET A 7 18.63 -21.65 -38.42
CA MET A 7 18.31 -22.34 -37.16
C MET A 7 18.69 -21.55 -35.90
N MET A 8 19.27 -20.34 -36.04
CA MET A 8 19.95 -19.65 -34.94
C MET A 8 19.25 -18.41 -34.36
N SER A 9 18.07 -18.04 -34.86
CA SER A 9 17.18 -17.12 -34.11
C SER A 9 15.70 -17.33 -34.44
N PRO A 10 14.86 -17.85 -33.51
CA PRO A 10 13.42 -17.82 -33.70
C PRO A 10 12.93 -16.37 -33.72
N THR A 11 12.11 -16.01 -34.70
CA THR A 11 11.46 -14.71 -34.73
C THR A 11 10.63 -14.51 -33.45
N PRO A 12 10.73 -13.35 -32.78
CA PRO A 12 10.00 -13.14 -31.54
C PRO A 12 8.50 -13.19 -31.81
N LEU A 13 7.81 -14.09 -31.11
CA LEU A 13 6.34 -14.30 -31.16
C LEU A 13 5.52 -13.04 -30.82
N TRP A 14 6.18 -11.97 -30.37
CA TRP A 14 5.58 -10.75 -29.89
C TRP A 14 6.44 -9.55 -30.32
N GLN A 15 5.92 -8.77 -31.27
CA GLN A 15 6.70 -7.75 -32.00
C GLN A 15 6.57 -6.33 -31.44
N ASN A 16 5.60 -6.08 -30.54
CA ASN A 16 5.27 -4.78 -29.96
C ASN A 16 5.14 -4.81 -28.42
N GLY A 17 5.84 -5.74 -27.76
CA GLY A 17 5.92 -5.81 -26.31
C GLY A 17 7.21 -5.22 -25.76
N PRO A 18 7.24 -4.79 -24.49
CA PRO A 18 8.49 -4.55 -23.81
C PRO A 18 9.31 -5.85 -23.74
N ALA A 19 10.60 -5.76 -24.05
CA ALA A 19 11.54 -6.84 -23.75
C ALA A 19 11.50 -7.17 -22.24
N PRO A 20 11.75 -8.43 -21.83
CA PRO A 20 11.81 -8.78 -20.41
C PRO A 20 12.82 -7.89 -19.67
N GLY A 21 12.31 -7.05 -18.77
CA GLY A 21 13.08 -6.03 -18.03
C GLY A 21 12.74 -4.57 -18.39
N ALA A 22 12.03 -4.32 -19.49
CA ALA A 22 11.58 -2.98 -19.90
C ALA A 22 10.12 -2.69 -19.47
N PHE A 23 9.77 -1.40 -19.39
CA PHE A 23 8.40 -0.96 -19.15
C PHE A 23 7.58 -0.91 -20.44
N TYR A 24 6.28 -1.20 -20.34
CA TYR A 24 5.35 -1.13 -21.46
C TYR A 24 5.12 0.32 -21.89
N ASN A 25 5.35 0.64 -23.17
CA ASN A 25 5.02 1.95 -23.72
C ASN A 25 3.51 2.02 -24.03
N PHE A 26 2.78 2.92 -23.37
CA PHE A 26 1.35 3.10 -23.60
C PHE A 26 1.10 4.07 -24.77
N PRO A 27 0.04 3.90 -25.59
CA PRO A 27 -0.16 4.66 -26.84
C PRO A 27 -0.51 6.16 -26.69
N ALA A 28 -0.19 6.79 -25.55
CA ALA A 28 -0.62 8.14 -25.19
C ALA A 28 0.48 9.01 -24.54
N ASN A 29 1.75 8.59 -24.56
CA ASN A 29 2.85 9.37 -23.98
C ASN A 29 3.84 9.84 -25.08
N PRO A 30 3.71 11.08 -25.61
CA PRO A 30 4.72 11.65 -26.49
C PRO A 30 6.01 11.88 -25.70
N SER A 31 7.07 11.20 -26.12
CA SER A 31 8.36 11.15 -25.42
C SER A 31 9.06 12.50 -25.37
N ASN A 32 9.27 13.03 -24.16
CA ASN A 32 10.41 13.89 -23.84
C ASN A 32 10.67 13.87 -22.33
N TYR A 33 11.66 13.07 -21.91
CA TYR A 33 12.24 13.16 -20.57
C TYR A 33 13.76 13.04 -20.69
N ASN A 34 14.43 14.20 -20.66
CA ASN A 34 15.87 14.26 -20.50
C ASN A 34 16.20 14.23 -19.00
N ASN A 35 16.90 13.18 -18.59
CA ASN A 35 17.86 13.12 -17.48
C ASN A 35 17.70 14.12 -16.32
N HIS A 36 16.96 13.74 -15.27
CA HIS A 36 17.18 14.28 -13.93
C HIS A 36 17.36 13.14 -12.92
N THR A 37 18.52 13.15 -12.25
CA THR A 37 18.98 12.12 -11.31
C THR A 37 18.46 12.34 -9.90
N THR A 38 18.12 11.23 -9.23
CA THR A 38 18.15 11.02 -7.77
C THR A 38 17.88 12.25 -6.89
N GLN A 39 16.61 12.60 -6.79
CA GLN A 39 15.92 13.09 -5.59
C GLN A 39 14.50 12.48 -5.64
N ASP A 40 13.80 12.15 -4.55
CA ASP A 40 14.14 12.13 -3.12
C ASP A 40 13.41 10.93 -2.43
N PHE A 41 13.12 11.00 -1.12
CA PHE A 41 12.24 10.04 -0.41
C PHE A 41 11.28 10.71 0.60
N THR A 42 10.93 11.99 0.40
CA THR A 42 10.10 12.79 1.31
C THR A 42 9.20 13.78 0.55
N ALA A 43 8.42 13.31 -0.42
CA ALA A 43 7.18 13.97 -0.86
C ALA A 43 6.03 13.50 0.05
N HIS A 44 5.66 14.24 1.10
CA HIS A 44 4.76 15.41 1.02
C HIS A 44 3.41 14.97 0.43
N ILE A 45 2.45 14.66 1.31
CA ILE A 45 1.04 14.38 0.94
C ILE A 45 0.31 15.72 0.85
N ASP A 46 0.93 16.66 0.13
CA ASP A 46 0.44 17.99 -0.11
C ASP A 46 0.14 18.03 -1.60
N GLU A 47 -1.13 18.28 -1.91
CA GLU A 47 -1.76 17.86 -3.15
C GLU A 47 -1.49 18.84 -4.30
N GLU A 48 -0.21 19.12 -4.59
CA GLU A 48 0.25 19.92 -5.74
C GLU A 48 0.79 19.03 -6.87
N CYS A 49 -0.02 18.06 -7.29
CA CYS A 49 0.15 17.39 -8.57
C CYS A 49 -0.17 18.35 -9.73
N ILE A 50 0.86 18.91 -10.36
CA ILE A 50 0.94 19.34 -11.78
C ILE A 50 -0.38 19.77 -12.46
N GLY A 51 -1.11 20.72 -11.86
CA GLY A 51 -2.10 21.59 -12.54
C GLY A 51 -3.31 20.94 -13.25
N ASP A 52 -3.53 19.63 -13.15
CA ASP A 52 -4.56 18.89 -13.89
C ASP A 52 -5.82 18.55 -13.07
N GLY A 53 -5.80 18.80 -11.76
CA GLY A 53 -6.98 18.77 -10.87
C GLY A 53 -7.56 17.38 -10.61
N LEU A 54 -6.83 16.31 -10.95
CA LEU A 54 -7.30 14.93 -10.82
C LEU A 54 -6.86 14.28 -9.49
N LEU A 55 -7.63 14.54 -8.43
CA LEU A 55 -7.47 13.90 -7.10
C LEU A 55 -7.30 12.36 -7.22
N LEU A 56 -6.19 11.85 -6.69
CA LEU A 56 -5.80 10.44 -6.89
C LEU A 56 -6.68 9.51 -6.04
N LYS A 57 -7.65 8.87 -6.69
CA LYS A 57 -8.59 7.93 -6.01
C LYS A 57 -7.83 6.82 -5.25
N PRO A 58 -8.26 6.42 -4.04
CA PRO A 58 -7.56 5.41 -3.23
C PRO A 58 -7.30 4.07 -3.95
N ARG A 59 -8.21 3.66 -4.84
CA ARG A 59 -8.04 2.46 -5.69
C ARG A 59 -6.92 2.60 -6.72
N SER A 60 -6.70 3.80 -7.25
CA SER A 60 -5.59 4.11 -8.16
C SER A 60 -4.26 4.06 -7.40
N LEU A 61 -4.20 4.67 -6.20
CA LEU A 61 -3.04 4.62 -5.31
C LEU A 61 -2.65 3.18 -4.97
N HIS A 62 -3.60 2.33 -4.56
CA HIS A 62 -3.36 0.92 -4.31
C HIS A 62 -2.78 0.17 -5.53
N SER A 63 -3.33 0.40 -6.74
CA SER A 63 -2.83 -0.25 -7.96
C SER A 63 -1.41 0.23 -8.33
N TRP A 64 -1.12 1.51 -8.16
CA TRP A 64 0.21 2.07 -8.36
C TRP A 64 1.22 1.48 -7.36
N LEU A 65 0.91 1.49 -6.06
CA LEU A 65 1.79 0.96 -5.02
C LEU A 65 2.10 -0.54 -5.23
N THR A 66 1.09 -1.32 -5.64
CA THR A 66 1.28 -2.75 -5.97
C THR A 66 2.27 -2.93 -7.12
N ARG A 67 2.22 -2.08 -8.16
CA ARG A 67 3.17 -2.12 -9.29
C ARG A 67 4.59 -1.75 -8.86
N VAL A 68 4.75 -0.75 -7.99
CA VAL A 68 6.05 -0.34 -7.43
C VAL A 68 6.67 -1.49 -6.61
N LEU A 69 5.89 -2.09 -5.71
CA LEU A 69 6.33 -3.22 -4.89
C LEU A 69 6.64 -4.46 -5.73
N TYR A 70 5.83 -4.74 -6.75
CA TYR A 70 6.07 -5.86 -7.66
C TYR A 70 7.36 -5.68 -8.49
N ASN A 71 7.63 -4.48 -8.99
CA ASN A 71 8.88 -4.16 -9.69
C ASN A 71 10.11 -4.38 -8.79
N LYS A 72 10.06 -3.95 -7.53
CA LYS A 72 11.09 -4.22 -6.52
C LYS A 72 11.29 -5.73 -6.28
N ARG A 73 10.19 -6.48 -6.08
CA ARG A 73 10.22 -7.95 -5.97
C ARG A 73 10.85 -8.61 -7.21
N SER A 74 10.50 -8.18 -8.42
CA SER A 74 11.04 -8.74 -9.68
C SER A 74 12.53 -8.47 -9.88
N LYS A 75 13.07 -7.41 -9.27
CA LYS A 75 14.52 -7.13 -9.25
C LYS A 75 15.28 -7.89 -8.15
N MET A 76 14.60 -8.79 -7.43
CA MET A 76 15.13 -9.53 -6.27
C MET A 76 15.63 -8.62 -5.13
N ASP A 77 15.09 -7.40 -5.07
CA ASP A 77 15.32 -6.39 -4.03
C ASP A 77 13.96 -5.99 -3.42
N PRO A 78 13.32 -6.89 -2.64
CA PRO A 78 12.00 -6.64 -2.08
C PRO A 78 12.06 -5.63 -0.93
N LEU A 79 11.14 -4.66 -0.91
CA LEU A 79 10.94 -3.83 0.27
C LEU A 79 10.31 -4.66 1.38
N TRP A 80 10.96 -4.71 2.55
CA TRP A 80 10.54 -5.52 3.70
C TRP A 80 9.43 -4.86 4.56
N SER A 81 8.55 -4.11 3.91
CA SER A 81 7.52 -3.29 4.54
C SER A 81 6.13 -3.70 4.06
N ASN A 82 5.20 -3.88 5.00
CA ASN A 82 3.79 -4.13 4.71
C ASN A 82 3.04 -2.80 4.74
N TYR A 83 2.24 -2.53 3.70
CA TYR A 83 1.50 -1.27 3.54
C TYR A 83 -0.01 -1.53 3.55
N ILE A 84 -0.77 -0.65 4.21
CA ILE A 84 -2.23 -0.64 4.18
C ILE A 84 -2.67 0.67 3.51
N VAL A 85 -3.47 0.56 2.46
CA VAL A 85 -4.08 1.73 1.79
C VAL A 85 -5.53 1.82 2.21
N ALA A 86 -5.88 2.88 2.92
CA ALA A 86 -7.25 3.20 3.35
C ALA A 86 -7.68 4.55 2.78
N GLY A 87 -8.95 4.66 2.36
CA GLY A 87 -9.51 5.90 1.87
C GLY A 87 -10.99 5.72 1.54
N ILE A 88 -11.76 6.80 1.65
CA ILE A 88 -13.20 6.78 1.40
C ILE A 88 -13.50 6.95 -0.09
N GLN A 89 -14.39 6.13 -0.63
CA GLN A 89 -15.04 6.39 -1.92
C GLN A 89 -16.54 6.26 -1.71
N VAL A 90 -17.29 7.31 -2.03
CA VAL A 90 -18.76 7.31 -1.91
C VAL A 90 -19.36 6.40 -2.98
N LYS A 91 -19.54 5.14 -2.62
CA LYS A 91 -20.45 4.18 -3.26
C LYS A 91 -21.21 3.46 -2.16
N TRP A 92 -22.50 3.20 -2.42
CA TRP A 92 -23.47 2.61 -1.50
C TRP A 92 -22.86 1.58 -0.54
N SER A 93 -22.72 1.96 0.73
CA SER A 93 -22.23 1.11 1.81
C SER A 93 -23.27 1.00 2.90
N MET A 94 -23.73 -0.23 3.15
CA MET A 94 -24.59 -0.58 4.28
C MET A 94 -23.80 -0.31 5.58
N GLY A 95 -24.09 0.81 6.23
CA GLY A 95 -23.17 1.43 7.18
C GLY A 95 -23.11 0.74 8.55
N ILE A 96 -21.94 0.21 8.92
CA ILE A 96 -21.63 -0.05 10.32
C ILE A 96 -21.33 1.29 11.02
N THR A 97 -21.91 1.54 12.19
CA THR A 97 -21.77 2.83 12.89
C THR A 97 -20.31 3.08 13.29
N ARG A 98 -19.76 4.27 12.99
CA ARG A 98 -18.35 4.64 13.26
C ARG A 98 -17.89 4.33 14.69
N PHE A 99 -18.78 4.50 15.67
CA PHE A 99 -18.55 4.16 17.08
C PHE A 99 -18.24 2.67 17.29
N PHE A 100 -18.99 1.78 16.64
CA PHE A 100 -18.83 0.32 16.76
C PHE A 100 -17.50 -0.14 16.17
N SER A 101 -17.13 0.35 14.97
CA SER A 101 -15.82 0.07 14.37
C SER A 101 -14.67 0.47 15.30
N ARG A 102 -14.74 1.66 15.91
CA ARG A 102 -13.70 2.13 16.82
C ARG A 102 -13.63 1.28 18.09
N ALA A 103 -14.77 0.85 18.65
CA ALA A 103 -14.80 -0.05 19.79
C ALA A 103 -14.19 -1.43 19.47
N LEU A 104 -14.48 -1.98 18.29
CA LEU A 104 -13.93 -3.27 17.83
C LEU A 104 -12.40 -3.20 17.66
N VAL A 105 -11.89 -2.17 16.99
CA VAL A 105 -10.44 -1.98 16.80
C VAL A 105 -9.71 -1.87 18.15
N ARG A 106 -10.25 -1.12 19.13
CA ARG A 106 -9.66 -1.05 20.47
C ARG A 106 -9.61 -2.42 21.16
N LYS A 107 -10.65 -3.24 21.01
CA LYS A 107 -10.69 -4.61 21.58
C LYS A 107 -9.70 -5.55 20.89
N CYS A 108 -9.48 -5.42 19.58
CA CYS A 108 -8.43 -6.16 18.88
C CYS A 108 -7.03 -5.75 19.37
N MET A 109 -6.76 -4.45 19.54
CA MET A 109 -5.47 -3.95 20.04
C MET A 109 -5.20 -4.37 21.49
N GLU A 110 -6.23 -4.36 22.36
CA GLU A 110 -6.16 -4.88 23.73
C GLU A 110 -5.74 -6.37 23.74
N VAL A 111 -6.34 -7.21 22.89
CA VAL A 111 -5.97 -8.63 22.77
C VAL A 111 -4.57 -8.83 22.22
N MET A 112 -4.14 -8.02 21.23
CA MET A 112 -2.78 -8.08 20.71
C MET A 112 -1.75 -7.72 21.78
N TYR A 113 -2.00 -6.68 22.58
CA TYR A 113 -1.09 -6.25 23.64
C TYR A 113 -0.85 -7.31 24.72
N TYR A 114 -1.87 -8.09 25.10
CA TYR A 114 -1.69 -9.19 26.06
C TYR A 114 -1.11 -10.48 25.47
N ARG A 115 -1.00 -10.61 24.13
CA ARG A 115 -0.58 -11.86 23.47
C ARG A 115 0.75 -11.77 22.71
N ASP A 116 1.08 -10.60 22.16
CA ASP A 116 2.30 -10.39 21.38
C ASP A 116 3.32 -9.59 22.19
N ALA A 117 4.48 -10.19 22.46
CA ALA A 117 5.59 -9.56 23.16
C ALA A 117 6.23 -8.38 22.39
N ARG A 118 5.84 -8.14 21.12
CA ARG A 118 6.27 -7.00 20.30
C ARG A 118 5.25 -5.85 20.27
N ALA A 119 4.09 -6.02 20.89
CA ALA A 119 3.07 -4.99 20.94
C ALA A 119 3.39 -3.90 21.99
N PHE A 120 3.03 -2.65 21.67
CA PHE A 120 3.20 -1.50 22.57
C PHE A 120 1.85 -0.95 23.02
N GLN A 121 1.83 -0.32 24.20
CA GLN A 121 0.60 0.19 24.83
C GLN A 121 -0.01 1.41 24.10
N ARG A 122 0.84 2.23 23.47
CA ARG A 122 0.46 3.46 22.76
C ARG A 122 0.37 3.19 21.27
N TYR A 123 -0.72 3.64 20.65
CA TYR A 123 -1.00 3.46 19.22
C TYR A 123 -1.84 4.62 18.70
N GLN A 124 -1.87 4.79 17.38
CA GLN A 124 -2.65 5.85 16.73
C GLN A 124 -3.80 5.25 15.94
N ILE A 125 -4.95 5.94 15.93
CA ILE A 125 -6.12 5.57 15.14
C ILE A 125 -6.38 6.66 14.10
N GLY A 126 -6.09 6.36 12.84
CA GLY A 126 -6.48 7.20 11.71
C GLY A 126 -7.92 6.96 11.29
N VAL A 127 -8.74 8.02 11.27
CA VAL A 127 -10.12 8.01 10.77
C VAL A 127 -10.21 8.91 9.55
N VAL A 128 -10.49 8.32 8.39
CA VAL A 128 -10.73 9.05 7.15
C VAL A 128 -12.21 9.41 7.05
N THR A 129 -12.53 10.70 6.96
CA THR A 129 -13.87 11.22 6.71
C THR A 129 -13.93 11.89 5.32
N ALA A 130 -15.10 12.39 4.92
CA ALA A 130 -15.22 13.19 3.69
C ALA A 130 -14.64 14.60 3.82
N GLU A 131 -14.45 15.09 5.05
CA GLU A 131 -13.92 16.42 5.36
C GLU A 131 -12.40 16.42 5.53
N GLY A 132 -11.79 15.24 5.79
CA GLY A 132 -10.35 15.10 5.96
C GLY A 132 -9.94 13.85 6.74
N ILE A 133 -8.69 13.84 7.19
CA ILE A 133 -8.10 12.75 7.98
C ILE A 133 -7.95 13.24 9.43
N ASN A 134 -8.49 12.50 10.38
CA ASN A 134 -8.28 12.73 11.81
C ASN A 134 -7.40 11.61 12.39
N ILE A 135 -6.34 11.97 13.11
CA ILE A 135 -5.43 11.01 13.77
C ILE A 135 -5.59 11.19 15.28
N GLU A 136 -6.15 10.18 15.95
CA GLU A 136 -6.31 10.15 17.40
C GLU A 136 -5.19 9.32 18.04
N ASP A 137 -4.48 9.88 19.02
CA ASP A 137 -3.62 9.10 19.91
C ASP A 137 -4.48 8.27 20.89
N ALA A 138 -4.14 7.00 21.07
CA ALA A 138 -4.85 6.08 21.93
C ALA A 138 -3.89 5.24 22.80
N GLU A 139 -4.36 4.92 24.01
CA GLU A 139 -3.62 4.15 25.00
C GLU A 139 -4.47 2.98 25.52
N ILE A 140 -3.85 1.82 25.67
CA ILE A 140 -4.49 0.64 26.26
C ILE A 140 -4.44 0.75 27.80
N LYS A 141 -5.58 0.50 28.46
CA LYS A 141 -5.64 0.40 29.93
C LYS A 141 -5.27 -1.02 30.37
N HIS A 142 -4.28 -1.12 31.25
CA HIS A 142 -3.85 -2.39 31.83
C HIS A 142 -4.86 -2.92 32.85
N ASN A 143 -5.15 -4.22 32.81
CA ASN A 143 -5.93 -4.92 33.82
C ASN A 143 -5.27 -6.27 34.13
N TRP A 144 -4.59 -6.31 35.27
CA TRP A 144 -3.86 -7.50 35.76
C TRP A 144 -4.59 -8.24 36.88
N SER A 145 -5.91 -8.03 37.06
CA SER A 145 -6.69 -8.66 38.14
C SER A 145 -6.61 -10.20 38.15
N LEU A 146 -6.44 -10.81 36.97
CA LEU A 146 -6.20 -12.24 36.78
C LEU A 146 -4.93 -12.77 37.48
N ALA A 147 -3.91 -11.93 37.72
CA ALA A 147 -2.66 -12.37 38.32
C ALA A 147 -2.84 -12.94 39.74
N HIS A 148 -3.73 -12.35 40.53
CA HIS A 148 -4.01 -12.78 41.91
C HIS A 148 -4.75 -14.14 42.00
N MET A 149 -5.30 -14.62 40.88
CA MET A 149 -5.99 -15.90 40.78
C MET A 149 -5.01 -17.09 40.75
N ILE A 150 -3.75 -16.84 40.41
CA ILE A 150 -2.70 -17.86 40.29
C ILE A 150 -2.11 -18.11 41.69
N GLN A 151 -2.67 -19.10 42.40
CA GLN A 151 -2.10 -19.60 43.64
C GLN A 151 -1.02 -20.66 43.30
N MET A 152 0.19 -20.50 43.85
CA MET A 152 1.21 -21.57 43.79
C MET A 152 0.83 -22.69 44.77
N LYS A 153 1.13 -23.93 44.38
CA LYS A 153 0.91 -25.15 45.16
C LYS A 153 2.24 -25.69 45.69
#